data_AF-A0AAV9VI11-F1
#
_entry.id   AF-A0AAV9VI11-F1
#
_cell.length_a   1.000
_cell.length_b   1.000
_cell.length_c   1.000
_cell.angle_alpha   90.00
_cell.angle_beta   90.00
_cell.angle_gamma   90.00
#
_symmetry.space_group_name_H-M   'P 1'
#
loop_
_entity.id
_entity.type
_entity.pdbx_description
1 polymer ?
#
loop_
_entity_poly.entity_id
_entity_poly.type
_entity_poly.pdbx_seq_one_letter_code
_entity_poly.pdbx_strand_id
1 'polypeptide(L)'
;MPLISTITTPLVNNIRSLLLAGAAYANPRSMTFSKVGRLMAVLIVLANLKVIPFFWHTRFWYALYIHLMSRRRILPNPTQLFAPVKIVARAPLYECDFNYHKSNSTYFSDLDIARTHLVAHLIKKSLRLRRQRGDKPLYVALGGVMSLFRREIKPYEKYEVWSRVLGWDNKWFFVVSHFVSAKGDPKHGGKRKIYASSLSKYVFKVERKTIPPHEVLEESGLLPKKPEAPVVTEDANMAKPAGLMESADLIVKTEVLHPHLQHLDTESNAGSDAGTSTPAIIKQSSSDDSLAIEEEQLELVDKITKWDWETIERLRKQGLKTAHHMLGLDALEGEFEKGNERVGNRVSGYPASILGLSWA
;
A
#
# COMPACT_ATOMS: atom_id res chain seq x y z
N MET A 1 -47.73 15.88 -19.61
CA MET A 1 -46.30 15.92 -19.22
C MET A 1 -45.77 17.37 -19.27
N PRO A 2 -45.88 18.18 -18.19
CA PRO A 2 -45.34 19.55 -18.18
C PRO A 2 -44.21 19.78 -17.15
N LEU A 3 -43.64 18.72 -16.54
CA LEU A 3 -42.68 18.84 -15.42
C LEU A 3 -41.20 18.90 -15.84
N ILE A 4 -40.87 18.69 -17.12
CA ILE A 4 -39.48 18.64 -17.59
C ILE A 4 -39.03 20.01 -18.17
N SER A 5 -39.94 20.86 -18.65
CA SER A 5 -39.60 22.16 -19.25
C SER A 5 -39.39 23.29 -18.24
N THR A 6 -39.86 23.13 -17.00
CA THR A 6 -39.78 24.15 -15.93
C THR A 6 -38.48 24.09 -15.12
N ILE A 7 -37.74 22.98 -15.18
CA ILE A 7 -36.46 22.80 -14.46
C ILE A 7 -35.25 23.18 -15.33
N THR A 8 -35.40 23.16 -16.67
CA THR A 8 -34.30 23.42 -17.62
C THR A 8 -33.95 24.91 -17.74
N THR A 9 -34.91 25.81 -17.61
CA THR A 9 -34.70 27.27 -17.74
C THR A 9 -33.87 27.91 -16.62
N PRO A 10 -34.09 27.64 -15.31
CA PRO A 10 -33.26 28.23 -14.25
C PRO A 10 -31.83 27.69 -14.26
N LEU A 11 -31.64 26.40 -14.56
CA LEU A 11 -30.31 25.79 -14.65
C LEU A 11 -29.49 26.38 -15.80
N VAL A 12 -30.09 26.51 -16.99
CA VAL A 12 -29.43 27.10 -18.16
C VAL A 12 -29.11 28.57 -17.94
N ASN A 13 -29.99 29.33 -17.28
CA ASN A 13 -29.74 30.73 -16.96
C ASN A 13 -28.63 30.89 -15.91
N ASN A 14 -28.55 30.01 -14.91
CA ASN A 14 -27.46 30.00 -13.93
C ASN A 14 -26.11 29.59 -14.55
N ILE A 15 -26.10 28.67 -15.50
CA ILE A 15 -24.88 28.29 -16.24
C ILE A 15 -24.44 29.45 -17.14
N ARG A 16 -25.38 30.10 -17.84
CA ARG A 16 -25.07 31.29 -18.67
C ARG A 16 -24.55 32.45 -17.83
N SER A 17 -25.14 32.74 -16.67
CA SER A 17 -24.66 33.80 -15.79
C SER A 17 -23.27 33.50 -15.21
N LEU A 18 -22.99 32.23 -14.87
CA LEU A 18 -21.68 31.77 -14.44
C LEU A 18 -20.62 31.88 -15.56
N LEU A 19 -20.99 31.52 -16.80
CA LEU A 19 -20.12 31.65 -17.97
C LEU A 19 -19.85 33.11 -18.34
N LEU A 20 -20.87 33.97 -18.27
CA LEU A 20 -20.73 35.41 -18.51
C LEU A 20 -19.92 36.09 -17.40
N ALA A 21 -20.08 35.68 -16.14
CA ALA A 21 -19.25 36.13 -15.03
C ALA A 21 -17.78 35.69 -15.20
N GLY A 22 -17.55 34.47 -15.70
CA GLY A 22 -16.22 33.98 -16.07
C GLY A 22 -15.59 34.76 -17.22
N ALA A 23 -16.38 35.09 -18.26
CA ALA A 23 -15.93 35.90 -19.40
C ALA A 23 -15.61 37.36 -19.01
N ALA A 24 -16.40 37.96 -18.12
CA ALA A 24 -16.15 39.29 -17.56
C ALA A 24 -14.91 39.31 -16.64
N TYR A 25 -14.66 38.20 -15.92
CA TYR A 25 -13.46 38.02 -15.10
C TYR A 25 -12.17 37.92 -15.95
N ALA A 26 -12.28 37.42 -17.19
CA ALA A 26 -11.18 37.25 -18.13
C ALA A 26 -10.81 38.51 -18.95
N ASN A 27 -11.53 39.62 -18.80
CA ASN A 27 -11.24 40.86 -19.55
C ASN A 27 -9.98 41.56 -19.00
N PRO A 28 -8.87 41.67 -19.77
CA PRO A 28 -7.57 42.18 -19.30
C PRO A 28 -7.60 43.60 -18.75
N ARG A 29 -8.54 44.43 -19.23
CA ARG A 29 -8.70 45.84 -18.80
C ARG A 29 -9.36 46.00 -17.42
N SER A 30 -9.80 44.91 -16.80
CA SER A 30 -10.52 44.91 -15.51
C SER A 30 -9.76 44.23 -14.37
N MET A 31 -8.49 43.86 -14.59
CA MET A 31 -7.68 43.09 -13.65
C MET A 31 -7.22 43.96 -12.47
N THR A 32 -8.04 44.03 -11.43
CA THR A 32 -7.69 44.71 -10.17
C THR A 32 -6.82 43.81 -9.28
N PHE A 33 -6.02 44.39 -8.37
CA PHE A 33 -5.23 43.64 -7.38
C PHE A 33 -6.08 42.62 -6.60
N SER A 34 -7.33 42.97 -6.30
CA SER A 34 -8.29 42.07 -5.64
C SER A 34 -8.69 40.85 -6.48
N LYS A 35 -8.83 40.99 -7.81
CA LYS A 35 -9.10 39.86 -8.72
C LYS A 35 -7.88 38.99 -8.91
N VAL A 36 -6.69 39.59 -9.00
CA VAL A 36 -5.42 38.83 -9.04
C VAL A 36 -5.25 38.02 -7.76
N GLY A 37 -5.46 38.64 -6.58
CA GLY A 37 -5.39 37.95 -5.29
C GLY A 37 -6.39 36.79 -5.18
N ARG A 38 -7.64 36.97 -5.60
CA ARG A 38 -8.65 35.90 -5.64
C ARG A 38 -8.27 34.77 -6.59
N LEU A 39 -7.77 35.11 -7.78
CA LEU A 39 -7.30 34.12 -8.76
C LEU A 39 -6.13 33.31 -8.18
N MET A 40 -5.15 33.98 -7.58
CA MET A 40 -4.01 33.33 -6.93
C MET A 40 -4.48 32.42 -5.77
N ALA A 41 -5.42 32.86 -4.95
CA ALA A 41 -5.99 32.04 -3.88
C ALA A 41 -6.64 30.76 -4.43
N VAL A 42 -7.44 30.87 -5.50
CA VAL A 42 -8.05 29.71 -6.16
C VAL A 42 -6.96 28.77 -6.72
N LEU A 43 -5.94 29.30 -7.38
CA LEU A 43 -4.84 28.49 -7.92
C LEU A 43 -4.07 27.75 -6.82
N ILE A 44 -3.81 28.40 -5.67
CA ILE A 44 -3.15 27.77 -4.51
C ILE A 44 -4.01 26.63 -3.96
N VAL A 45 -5.32 26.84 -3.82
CA VAL A 45 -6.25 25.80 -3.36
C VAL A 45 -6.29 24.63 -4.34
N LEU A 46 -6.37 24.89 -5.65
CA LEU A 46 -6.38 23.85 -6.67
C LEU A 46 -5.05 23.07 -6.71
N ALA A 47 -3.91 23.76 -6.57
CA ALA A 47 -2.59 23.15 -6.52
C ALA A 47 -2.41 22.27 -5.27
N ASN A 48 -3.15 22.55 -4.19
CA ASN A 48 -3.10 21.82 -2.92
C ASN A 48 -4.41 21.07 -2.61
N LEU A 49 -5.20 20.75 -3.65
CA LEU A 49 -6.52 20.14 -3.50
C LEU A 49 -6.47 18.85 -2.67
N LYS A 50 -5.35 18.12 -2.69
CA LYS A 50 -5.17 16.89 -1.92
C LYS A 50 -5.25 17.10 -0.39
N VAL A 51 -4.89 18.30 0.07
CA VAL A 51 -4.70 18.63 1.50
C VAL A 51 -5.89 19.41 2.06
N ILE A 52 -6.86 19.80 1.23
CA ILE A 52 -8.04 20.52 1.74
C ILE A 52 -8.87 19.61 2.65
N PRO A 53 -9.58 20.19 3.64
CA PRO A 53 -10.50 19.43 4.49
C PRO A 53 -11.45 18.57 3.67
N PHE A 54 -11.74 17.37 4.17
CA PHE A 54 -12.61 16.35 3.54
C PHE A 54 -12.16 15.77 2.19
N PHE A 55 -11.08 16.26 1.57
CA PHE A 55 -10.63 15.67 0.30
C PHE A 55 -10.05 14.26 0.47
N TRP A 56 -9.35 14.01 1.59
CA TRP A 56 -8.95 12.66 1.98
C TRP A 56 -10.15 11.71 2.08
N HIS A 57 -11.21 12.14 2.80
CA HIS A 57 -12.45 11.36 2.95
C HIS A 57 -13.07 11.08 1.59
N THR A 58 -13.13 12.08 0.71
CA THR A 58 -13.67 11.93 -0.65
C THR A 58 -12.91 10.87 -1.44
N ARG A 59 -11.57 10.88 -1.40
CA ARG A 59 -10.73 9.86 -2.04
C ARG A 59 -10.96 8.47 -1.45
N PHE A 60 -11.08 8.38 -0.13
CA PHE A 60 -11.30 7.13 0.57
C PHE A 60 -12.66 6.51 0.22
N TRP A 61 -13.72 7.31 0.31
CA TRP A 61 -15.08 6.90 -0.07
C TRP A 61 -15.20 6.59 -1.56
N TYR A 62 -14.49 7.33 -2.42
CA TYR A 62 -14.41 7.02 -3.84
C TYR A 62 -13.82 5.63 -4.09
N ALA A 63 -12.72 5.26 -3.41
CA ALA A 63 -12.14 3.93 -3.53
C ALA A 63 -13.15 2.83 -3.14
N LEU A 64 -13.83 3.01 -2.00
CA LEU A 64 -14.90 2.09 -1.56
C LEU A 64 -16.05 2.02 -2.56
N TYR A 65 -16.55 3.17 -3.03
CA TYR A 65 -17.64 3.24 -4.00
C TYR A 65 -17.28 2.50 -5.30
N ILE A 66 -16.07 2.71 -5.82
CA ILE A 66 -15.61 2.04 -7.04
C ILE A 66 -15.64 0.51 -6.87
N HIS A 67 -15.15 -0.03 -5.75
CA HIS A 67 -15.06 -1.49 -5.59
C HIS A 67 -16.37 -2.14 -5.12
N LEU A 68 -17.10 -1.49 -4.21
CA LEU A 68 -18.27 -2.06 -3.54
C LEU A 68 -19.60 -1.74 -4.25
N MET A 69 -19.64 -0.68 -5.06
CA MET A 69 -20.85 -0.25 -5.78
C MET A 69 -20.66 -0.36 -7.30
N SER A 70 -19.78 0.45 -7.89
CA SER A 70 -19.63 0.56 -9.35
C SER A 70 -19.11 -0.75 -9.99
N ARG A 71 -18.02 -1.30 -9.46
CA ARG A 71 -17.35 -2.52 -9.95
C ARG A 71 -17.61 -3.75 -9.07
N ARG A 72 -18.81 -3.81 -8.46
CA ARG A 72 -19.21 -4.90 -7.55
C ARG A 72 -19.28 -6.29 -8.22
N ARG A 73 -19.44 -6.33 -9.55
CA ARG A 73 -19.53 -7.57 -10.34
C ARG A 73 -18.17 -8.06 -10.87
N ILE A 74 -17.15 -7.21 -10.89
CA ILE A 74 -15.81 -7.54 -11.41
C ILE A 74 -15.01 -8.21 -10.28
N LEU A 75 -15.19 -9.50 -10.05
CA LEU A 75 -14.53 -10.20 -8.95
C LEU A 75 -13.03 -10.41 -9.22
N PRO A 76 -12.18 -10.44 -8.17
CA PRO A 76 -10.78 -10.79 -8.33
C PRO A 76 -10.63 -12.23 -8.82
N ASN A 77 -9.68 -12.47 -9.71
CA ASN A 77 -9.24 -13.83 -10.04
C ASN A 77 -8.38 -14.36 -8.87
N PRO A 78 -8.49 -15.63 -8.47
CA PRO A 78 -7.57 -16.25 -7.52
C PRO A 78 -6.10 -15.83 -7.74
N THR A 79 -5.61 -15.87 -8.98
CA THR A 79 -4.22 -15.49 -9.34
C THR A 79 -3.81 -14.06 -8.96
N GLN A 80 -4.78 -13.19 -8.67
CA GLN A 80 -4.55 -11.81 -8.28
C GLN A 80 -4.33 -11.62 -6.78
N LEU A 81 -4.42 -12.67 -5.95
CA LEU A 81 -4.28 -12.56 -4.49
C LEU A 81 -2.99 -11.86 -4.06
N PHE A 82 -1.86 -12.22 -4.69
CA PHE A 82 -0.54 -11.62 -4.41
C PHE A 82 -0.14 -10.54 -5.44
N ALA A 83 -0.99 -10.26 -6.43
CA ALA A 83 -0.71 -9.28 -7.46
C ALA A 83 -0.79 -7.84 -6.90
N PRO A 84 0.09 -6.93 -7.36
CA PRO A 84 0.08 -5.55 -6.88
C PRO A 84 -1.04 -4.72 -7.51
N VAL A 85 -1.73 -3.95 -6.68
CA VAL A 85 -2.58 -2.83 -7.09
C VAL A 85 -1.76 -1.55 -7.07
N LYS A 86 -1.91 -0.74 -8.12
CA LYS A 86 -1.15 0.49 -8.32
C LYS A 86 -2.07 1.69 -8.26
N ILE A 87 -1.72 2.68 -7.45
CA ILE A 87 -2.31 4.02 -7.52
C ILE A 87 -1.25 5.05 -7.90
N VAL A 88 -1.66 6.12 -8.55
CA VAL A 88 -0.79 7.23 -8.94
C VAL A 88 -1.08 8.42 -8.03
N ALA A 89 -0.04 9.08 -7.56
CA ALA A 89 -0.18 10.28 -6.74
C ALA A 89 0.92 11.31 -7.05
N ARG A 90 0.73 12.51 -6.49
CA ARG A 90 1.71 13.59 -6.44
C ARG A 90 1.73 14.14 -5.01
N ALA A 91 2.87 14.72 -4.62
CA ALA A 91 3.04 15.41 -3.35
C ALA A 91 2.84 16.92 -3.57
N PRO A 92 1.63 17.49 -3.40
CA PRO A 92 1.48 18.93 -3.48
C PRO A 92 2.30 19.62 -2.39
N LEU A 93 2.56 20.92 -2.55
CA LEU A 93 3.44 21.66 -1.65
C LEU A 93 3.03 21.54 -0.17
N TYR A 94 1.73 21.48 0.13
CA TYR A 94 1.22 21.37 1.50
C TYR A 94 1.32 19.96 2.10
N GLU A 95 1.78 18.97 1.35
CA GLU A 95 2.22 17.68 1.91
C GLU A 95 3.73 17.66 2.19
N CYS A 96 4.46 18.71 1.81
CA CYS A 96 5.89 18.78 2.03
C CYS A 96 6.22 19.37 3.41
N ASP A 97 7.34 18.93 3.97
CA ASP A 97 7.91 19.49 5.20
C ASP A 97 8.78 20.73 4.92
N PHE A 98 9.46 21.21 5.96
CA PHE A 98 10.37 22.36 5.90
C PHE A 98 11.52 22.17 4.89
N ASN A 99 11.93 20.93 4.64
CA ASN A 99 13.00 20.62 3.70
C ASN A 99 12.50 20.51 2.25
N TYR A 100 11.25 20.88 1.98
CA TYR A 100 10.62 20.82 0.66
C TYR A 100 10.55 19.41 0.06
N HIS A 101 10.39 18.38 0.90
CA HIS A 101 10.10 17.03 0.44
C HIS A 101 8.84 16.51 1.11
N LYS A 102 8.19 15.52 0.49
CA LYS A 102 6.99 14.91 1.06
C LYS A 102 7.25 14.52 2.52
N SER A 103 6.51 15.11 3.45
CA SER A 103 6.68 14.87 4.87
C SER A 103 6.38 13.40 5.19
N ASN A 104 7.20 12.80 6.06
CA ASN A 104 7.07 11.40 6.48
C ASN A 104 5.64 11.02 6.90
N SER A 105 4.92 11.91 7.58
CA SER A 105 3.55 11.69 8.04
C SER A 105 2.54 11.60 6.89
N THR A 106 2.79 12.28 5.78
CA THR A 106 1.84 12.36 4.66
C THR A 106 1.91 11.15 3.73
N TYR A 107 2.84 10.21 3.95
CA TYR A 107 2.83 8.93 3.24
C TYR A 107 1.63 8.07 3.65
N PHE A 108 1.22 8.15 4.91
CA PHE A 108 0.10 7.34 5.43
C PHE A 108 -1.23 7.68 4.78
N SER A 109 -1.45 8.95 4.39
CA SER A 109 -2.67 9.37 3.69
C SER A 109 -2.84 8.67 2.33
N ASP A 110 -1.75 8.46 1.58
CA ASP A 110 -1.81 7.70 0.32
C ASP A 110 -1.89 6.20 0.55
N LEU A 111 -1.25 5.69 1.62
CA LEU A 111 -1.37 4.29 2.01
C LEU A 111 -2.83 3.92 2.32
N ASP A 112 -3.59 4.79 2.99
CA ASP A 112 -5.02 4.53 3.24
C ASP A 112 -5.78 4.29 1.94
N ILE A 113 -5.55 5.13 0.93
CA ILE A 113 -6.22 5.02 -0.37
C ILE A 113 -5.76 3.78 -1.14
N ALA A 114 -4.45 3.55 -1.22
CA ALA A 114 -3.86 2.42 -1.94
C ALA A 114 -4.34 1.08 -1.37
N ARG A 115 -4.28 0.93 -0.05
CA ARG A 115 -4.66 -0.30 0.65
C ARG A 115 -6.17 -0.52 0.60
N THR A 116 -6.98 0.54 0.62
CA THR A 116 -8.44 0.44 0.43
C THR A 116 -8.80 -0.11 -0.95
N HIS A 117 -8.14 0.36 -2.01
CA HIS A 117 -8.34 -0.20 -3.35
C HIS A 117 -8.02 -1.70 -3.40
N LEU A 118 -6.88 -2.11 -2.84
CA LEU A 118 -6.48 -3.51 -2.78
C LEU A 118 -7.46 -4.36 -1.97
N VAL A 119 -7.65 -4.04 -0.69
CA VAL A 119 -8.41 -4.87 0.24
C VAL A 119 -9.87 -4.92 -0.19
N ALA A 120 -10.50 -3.80 -0.54
CA ALA A 120 -11.88 -3.78 -0.99
C ALA A 120 -12.07 -4.58 -2.29
N HIS A 121 -11.10 -4.56 -3.21
CA HIS A 121 -11.17 -5.37 -4.42
C HIS A 121 -11.14 -6.88 -4.09
N LEU A 122 -10.25 -7.30 -3.18
CA LEU A 122 -10.08 -8.70 -2.82
C LEU A 122 -11.30 -9.26 -2.05
N ILE A 123 -11.81 -8.52 -1.04
CA ILE A 123 -12.79 -9.08 -0.09
C ILE A 123 -14.26 -8.82 -0.46
N LYS A 124 -14.55 -8.03 -1.51
CA LYS A 124 -15.94 -7.62 -1.83
C LYS A 124 -16.90 -8.79 -2.06
N LYS A 125 -16.42 -9.96 -2.51
CA LYS A 125 -17.26 -11.15 -2.64
C LYS A 125 -17.68 -11.66 -1.27
N SER A 126 -16.76 -11.79 -0.32
CA SER A 126 -17.07 -12.12 1.09
C SER A 126 -18.07 -11.12 1.68
N LEU A 127 -17.83 -9.81 1.55
CA LEU A 127 -18.76 -8.77 2.03
C LEU A 127 -20.18 -8.93 1.46
N ARG A 128 -20.28 -9.25 0.16
CA ARG A 128 -21.56 -9.49 -0.51
C ARG A 128 -22.26 -10.73 0.01
N LEU A 129 -21.54 -11.85 0.16
CA LEU A 129 -22.09 -13.12 0.65
C LEU A 129 -22.59 -12.98 2.09
N ARG A 130 -21.80 -12.37 2.97
CA ARG A 130 -22.18 -12.07 4.35
C ARG A 130 -23.47 -11.26 4.41
N ARG A 131 -23.57 -10.19 3.60
CA ARG A 131 -24.79 -9.40 3.50
C ARG A 131 -26.00 -10.20 3.00
N GLN A 132 -25.81 -11.11 2.04
CA GLN A 132 -26.88 -11.96 1.52
C GLN A 132 -27.38 -12.99 2.54
N ARG A 133 -26.49 -13.47 3.43
CA ARG A 133 -26.84 -14.35 4.55
C ARG A 133 -27.52 -13.63 5.73
N GLY A 134 -27.49 -12.30 5.73
CA GLY A 134 -27.96 -11.50 6.87
C GLY A 134 -26.94 -11.41 8.01
N ASP A 135 -25.66 -11.71 7.73
CA ASP A 135 -24.59 -11.61 8.71
C ASP A 135 -24.36 -10.14 9.11
N LYS A 136 -23.88 -9.92 10.34
CA LYS A 136 -23.42 -8.62 10.80
C LYS A 136 -22.24 -8.12 9.95
N PRO A 137 -22.10 -6.79 9.74
CA PRO A 137 -21.12 -6.25 8.82
C PRO A 137 -19.68 -6.56 9.25
N LEU A 138 -18.91 -7.13 8.32
CA LEU A 138 -17.47 -7.28 8.46
C LEU A 138 -16.82 -5.90 8.30
N TYR A 139 -15.99 -5.51 9.26
CA TYR A 139 -15.15 -4.32 9.17
C TYR A 139 -13.66 -4.71 9.18
N VAL A 140 -12.86 -3.91 8.49
CA VAL A 140 -11.41 -4.09 8.39
C VAL A 140 -10.76 -2.98 9.22
N ALA A 141 -10.03 -3.33 10.26
CA ALA A 141 -9.30 -2.38 11.08
C ALA A 141 -7.80 -2.46 10.82
N LEU A 142 -7.16 -1.30 10.68
CA LEU A 142 -5.71 -1.19 10.66
C LEU A 142 -5.19 -1.37 12.10
N GLY A 143 -4.41 -2.41 12.33
CA GLY A 143 -3.81 -2.67 13.65
C GLY A 143 -2.44 -2.04 13.84
N GLY A 144 -1.78 -1.64 12.76
CA GLY A 144 -0.49 -0.97 12.80
C GLY A 144 0.13 -0.82 11.43
N VAL A 145 1.08 0.10 11.32
CA VAL A 145 1.83 0.35 10.09
C VAL A 145 3.24 0.79 10.44
N MET A 146 4.22 0.28 9.69
CA MET A 146 5.60 0.76 9.69
C MET A 146 5.95 1.29 8.30
N SER A 147 6.79 2.31 8.23
CA SER A 147 7.30 2.87 6.99
C SER A 147 8.81 3.09 7.10
N LEU A 148 9.55 2.59 6.12
CA LEU A 148 10.97 2.85 5.94
C LEU A 148 11.15 3.78 4.74
N PHE A 149 11.71 4.96 5.00
CA PHE A 149 11.99 5.98 4.00
C PHE A 149 13.42 5.81 3.48
N ARG A 150 13.59 5.75 2.16
CA ARG A 150 14.89 5.56 1.50
C ARG A 150 15.33 6.77 0.68
N ARG A 151 14.37 7.41 -0.01
CA ARG A 151 14.61 8.56 -0.89
C ARG A 151 13.47 9.55 -0.74
N GLU A 152 13.81 10.83 -0.89
CA GLU A 152 12.85 11.92 -0.86
C GLU A 152 11.94 11.93 -2.10
N ILE A 153 10.70 12.42 -1.93
CA ILE A 153 9.79 12.73 -3.03
C ILE A 153 9.67 14.26 -3.08
N LYS A 154 10.01 14.85 -4.22
CA LYS A 154 10.02 16.31 -4.42
C LYS A 154 8.60 16.88 -4.57
N PRO A 155 8.42 18.19 -4.39
CA PRO A 155 7.12 18.83 -4.57
C PRO A 155 6.62 18.60 -5.99
N TYR A 156 5.35 18.22 -6.09
CA TYR A 156 4.62 17.87 -7.29
C TYR A 156 5.19 16.69 -8.10
N GLU A 157 6.19 15.99 -7.59
CA GLU A 157 6.76 14.80 -8.21
C GLU A 157 5.70 13.69 -8.31
N LYS A 158 5.61 13.08 -9.49
CA LYS A 158 4.68 11.99 -9.75
C LYS A 158 5.30 10.67 -9.32
N TYR A 159 4.60 9.95 -8.44
CA TYR A 159 4.98 8.62 -7.98
C TYR A 159 3.79 7.66 -8.05
N GLU A 160 4.09 6.38 -7.91
CA GLU A 160 3.10 5.32 -7.79
C GLU A 160 3.22 4.66 -6.42
N VAL A 161 2.09 4.18 -5.89
CA VAL A 161 2.05 3.35 -4.69
C VAL A 161 1.58 1.96 -5.11
N TRP A 162 2.46 0.98 -4.94
CA TRP A 162 2.22 -0.42 -5.30
C TRP A 162 1.93 -1.20 -4.03
N SER A 163 0.70 -1.65 -3.85
CA SER A 163 0.26 -2.40 -2.68
C SER A 163 -0.10 -3.83 -3.06
N ARG A 164 0.42 -4.82 -2.33
CA ARG A 164 0.06 -6.23 -2.50
C ARG A 164 -0.07 -6.94 -1.15
N VAL A 165 -0.77 -8.07 -1.16
CA VAL A 165 -0.78 -8.97 -0.01
C VAL A 165 0.63 -9.52 0.18
N LEU A 166 1.13 -9.42 1.42
CA LEU A 166 2.39 -10.02 1.81
C LEU A 166 2.14 -11.45 2.30
N GLY A 167 1.19 -11.62 3.21
CA GLY A 167 0.82 -12.89 3.81
C GLY A 167 -0.23 -12.68 4.90
N TRP A 168 -0.61 -13.73 5.59
CA TRP A 168 -1.55 -13.66 6.72
C TRP A 168 -1.34 -14.81 7.68
N ASP A 169 -1.68 -14.59 8.95
CA ASP A 169 -1.75 -15.61 10.00
C ASP A 169 -3.22 -15.83 10.43
N ASN A 170 -3.45 -16.32 11.65
CA ASN A 170 -4.79 -16.57 12.19
C ASN A 170 -5.57 -15.30 12.58
N LYS A 171 -4.88 -14.18 12.79
CA LYS A 171 -5.43 -12.89 13.26
C LYS A 171 -5.18 -11.76 12.29
N TRP A 172 -3.96 -11.66 11.77
CA TRP A 172 -3.44 -10.54 11.01
C TRP A 172 -3.34 -10.83 9.52
N PHE A 173 -3.78 -9.85 8.73
CA PHE A 173 -3.62 -9.78 7.29
C PHE A 173 -2.59 -8.70 6.95
N PHE A 174 -1.49 -9.09 6.30
CA PHE A 174 -0.36 -8.20 6.06
C PHE A 174 -0.34 -7.71 4.61
N VAL A 175 -0.20 -6.39 4.46
CA VAL A 175 -0.07 -5.71 3.16
C VAL A 175 1.25 -4.96 3.13
N VAL A 176 2.04 -5.22 2.09
CA VAL A 176 3.24 -4.44 1.79
C VAL A 176 2.90 -3.40 0.73
N SER A 177 3.43 -2.19 0.89
CA SER A 177 3.25 -1.08 -0.05
C SER A 177 4.60 -0.43 -0.37
N HIS A 178 4.86 -0.14 -1.63
CA HIS A 178 6.07 0.55 -2.08
C HIS A 178 5.70 1.85 -2.79
N PHE A 179 6.32 2.95 -2.38
CA PHE A 179 6.30 4.21 -3.11
C PHE A 179 7.42 4.16 -4.14
N VAL A 180 7.06 4.22 -5.42
CA VAL A 180 8.02 4.05 -6.52
C VAL A 180 7.93 5.19 -7.53
N SER A 181 9.04 5.46 -8.21
CA SER A 181 9.06 6.44 -9.31
C SER A 181 8.08 6.06 -10.42
N ALA A 182 7.36 7.05 -10.95
CA ALA A 182 6.43 6.83 -12.05
C ALA A 182 7.13 6.46 -13.37
N LYS A 183 8.40 6.86 -13.51
CA LYS A 183 9.27 6.51 -14.64
C LYS A 183 10.45 5.67 -14.15
N GLY A 184 10.90 4.74 -14.99
CA GLY A 184 12.17 4.06 -14.80
C GLY A 184 13.35 5.02 -14.94
N ASP A 185 14.45 4.74 -14.26
CA ASP A 185 15.69 5.50 -14.41
C ASP A 185 16.47 4.98 -15.63
N PRO A 186 16.66 5.80 -16.69
CA PRO A 186 17.42 5.38 -17.86
C PRO A 186 18.86 4.97 -17.52
N LYS A 187 19.47 5.60 -16.51
CA LYS A 187 20.84 5.30 -16.09
C LYS A 187 20.98 3.93 -15.42
N HIS A 188 19.88 3.38 -14.89
CA HIS A 188 19.86 2.11 -14.17
C HIS A 188 19.02 1.07 -14.90
N GLY A 189 19.11 1.02 -16.23
CA GLY A 189 18.42 0.02 -17.05
C GLY A 189 16.89 0.08 -16.95
N GLY A 190 16.32 1.28 -16.73
CA GLY A 190 14.88 1.46 -16.62
C GLY A 190 14.28 1.04 -15.28
N LYS A 191 15.10 0.68 -14.27
CA LYS A 191 14.60 0.30 -12.94
C LYS A 191 13.94 1.48 -12.25
N ARG A 192 12.83 1.22 -11.55
CA ARG A 192 12.11 2.23 -10.78
C ARG A 192 12.77 2.45 -9.43
N LYS A 193 12.85 3.71 -9.01
CA LYS A 193 13.38 4.11 -7.70
C LYS A 193 12.33 3.83 -6.64
N ILE A 194 12.71 3.19 -5.54
CA ILE A 194 11.86 3.04 -4.35
C ILE A 194 12.12 4.24 -3.42
N TYR A 195 11.10 5.03 -3.16
CA TYR A 195 11.16 6.15 -2.20
C TYR A 195 10.93 5.65 -0.77
N ALA A 196 9.93 4.81 -0.57
CA ALA A 196 9.59 4.25 0.74
C ALA A 196 8.98 2.85 0.60
N SER A 197 9.14 2.03 1.64
CA SER A 197 8.40 0.77 1.82
C SER A 197 7.62 0.83 3.11
N SER A 198 6.40 0.34 3.08
CA SER A 198 5.53 0.29 4.25
C SER A 198 4.92 -1.10 4.41
N LEU A 199 4.83 -1.56 5.64
CA LEU A 199 4.18 -2.81 6.02
C LEU A 199 3.02 -2.49 6.96
N SER A 200 1.84 -3.00 6.62
CA SER A 200 0.59 -2.77 7.36
C SER A 200 0.01 -4.10 7.83
N LYS A 201 -0.47 -4.15 9.07
CA LYS A 201 -1.22 -5.28 9.62
C LYS A 201 -2.68 -4.91 9.79
N TYR A 202 -3.58 -5.76 9.31
CA TYR A 202 -5.02 -5.59 9.37
C TYR A 202 -5.68 -6.71 10.14
N VAL A 203 -6.78 -6.40 10.81
CA VAL A 203 -7.65 -7.39 11.45
C VAL A 203 -9.05 -7.28 10.85
N PHE A 204 -9.61 -8.43 10.49
CA PHE A 204 -11.00 -8.52 10.10
C PHE A 204 -11.85 -8.77 11.33
N LYS A 205 -12.95 -8.02 11.48
CA LYS A 205 -13.80 -8.11 12.66
C LYS A 205 -15.27 -8.08 12.31
N VAL A 206 -16.04 -8.86 13.06
CA VAL A 206 -17.50 -8.78 13.13
C VAL A 206 -17.82 -8.50 14.58
N GLU A 207 -18.37 -7.32 14.85
CA GLU A 207 -18.53 -6.82 16.22
C GLU A 207 -17.21 -6.87 17.02
N ARG A 208 -17.17 -7.62 18.13
CA ARG A 208 -15.97 -7.80 18.96
C ARG A 208 -15.18 -9.06 18.59
N LYS A 209 -15.66 -9.85 17.63
CA LYS A 209 -15.01 -11.10 17.20
C LYS A 209 -14.05 -10.86 16.05
N THR A 210 -12.81 -11.32 16.21
CA THR A 210 -11.84 -11.39 15.12
C THR A 210 -12.19 -12.54 14.18
N ILE A 211 -12.24 -12.25 12.88
CA ILE A 211 -12.40 -13.24 11.82
C ILE A 211 -11.02 -13.53 11.21
N PRO A 212 -10.58 -14.80 11.16
CA PRO A 212 -9.34 -15.16 10.52
C PRO A 212 -9.29 -14.74 9.05
N PRO A 213 -8.15 -14.20 8.56
CA PRO A 213 -8.00 -13.82 7.15
C PRO A 213 -8.29 -14.94 6.16
N HIS A 214 -7.92 -16.19 6.48
CA HIS A 214 -8.14 -17.33 5.59
C HIS A 214 -9.63 -17.55 5.28
N GLU A 215 -10.52 -17.39 6.26
CA GLU A 215 -11.98 -17.51 6.07
C GLU A 215 -12.49 -16.44 5.08
N VAL A 216 -12.03 -15.19 5.24
CA VAL A 216 -12.44 -14.08 4.36
C VAL A 216 -11.95 -14.29 2.93
N LEU A 217 -10.74 -14.83 2.76
CA LEU A 217 -10.15 -15.13 1.45
C LEU A 217 -10.84 -16.34 0.79
N GLU A 218 -11.19 -17.37 1.56
CA GLU A 218 -11.94 -18.54 1.09
C GLU A 218 -13.36 -18.15 0.65
N GLU A 219 -14.08 -17.37 1.45
CA GLU A 219 -15.38 -16.80 1.05
C GLU A 219 -15.25 -15.93 -0.22
N SER A 220 -14.10 -15.27 -0.37
CA SER A 220 -13.81 -14.48 -1.56
C SER A 220 -13.42 -15.33 -2.78
N GLY A 221 -13.25 -16.64 -2.61
CA GLY A 221 -12.86 -17.59 -3.66
C GLY A 221 -11.42 -17.41 -4.12
N LEU A 222 -10.54 -16.91 -3.25
CA LEU A 222 -9.13 -16.64 -3.55
C LEU A 222 -8.20 -17.78 -3.14
N LEU A 223 -8.69 -18.69 -2.28
CA LEU A 223 -7.97 -19.88 -1.86
C LEU A 223 -8.52 -21.12 -2.57
N PRO A 224 -7.67 -22.01 -3.09
CA PRO A 224 -8.07 -23.32 -3.59
C PRO A 224 -8.48 -24.21 -2.42
N LYS A 225 -9.17 -25.31 -2.72
CA LYS A 225 -9.51 -26.31 -1.71
C LYS A 225 -8.22 -26.85 -1.11
N LYS A 226 -8.16 -26.89 0.22
CA LYS A 226 -7.06 -27.53 0.94
C LYS A 226 -7.03 -29.01 0.54
N PRO A 227 -5.87 -29.59 0.22
CA PRO A 227 -5.77 -31.03 0.00
C PRO A 227 -6.24 -31.74 1.27
N GLU A 228 -7.09 -32.76 1.11
CA GLU A 228 -7.48 -33.62 2.21
C GLU A 228 -6.21 -34.20 2.81
N ALA A 229 -6.04 -34.07 4.13
CA ALA A 229 -4.93 -34.72 4.79
C ALA A 229 -5.04 -36.22 4.50
N PRO A 230 -3.93 -36.92 4.19
CA PRO A 230 -3.97 -38.38 4.16
C PRO A 230 -4.56 -38.84 5.49
N VAL A 231 -5.59 -39.68 5.43
CA VAL A 231 -6.22 -40.28 6.61
C VAL A 231 -5.14 -41.14 7.25
N VAL A 232 -4.42 -40.57 8.21
CA VAL A 232 -3.58 -41.34 9.12
C VAL A 232 -4.57 -42.02 10.06
N THR A 233 -4.87 -43.29 9.80
CA THR A 233 -5.44 -44.19 10.80
C THR A 233 -4.35 -44.41 11.84
N GLU A 234 -4.28 -43.52 12.82
CA GLU A 234 -3.40 -43.68 13.97
C GLU A 234 -4.20 -44.32 15.10
N ASP A 235 -3.77 -45.54 15.45
CA ASP A 235 -4.22 -46.29 16.60
C ASP A 235 -4.10 -45.46 17.88
N ALA A 236 -5.16 -45.51 18.68
CA ALA A 236 -5.28 -44.81 19.93
C ALA A 236 -4.26 -45.33 20.95
N ASN A 237 -3.15 -44.60 21.14
CA ASN A 237 -2.47 -44.40 22.43
C ASN A 237 -1.20 -43.58 22.24
N MET A 238 -1.26 -42.25 22.38
CA MET A 238 -0.19 -41.46 23.00
C MET A 238 -0.74 -40.13 23.52
N ALA A 239 -0.31 -39.77 24.73
CA ALA A 239 -0.81 -38.66 25.51
C ALA A 239 -0.42 -37.29 24.95
N LYS A 240 -1.32 -36.30 25.12
CA LYS A 240 -1.05 -34.87 24.90
C LYS A 240 0.00 -34.36 25.90
N PRO A 241 0.99 -33.57 25.47
CA PRO A 241 1.58 -32.56 26.33
C PRO A 241 0.86 -31.22 26.13
N ALA A 242 0.59 -30.57 27.25
CA ALA A 242 0.19 -29.18 27.37
C ALA A 242 1.44 -28.28 27.37
N GLY A 243 1.34 -27.05 26.84
CA GLY A 243 2.36 -26.04 27.07
C GLY A 243 2.49 -25.00 25.97
N LEU A 244 2.32 -23.73 26.34
CA LEU A 244 2.70 -22.55 25.57
C LEU A 244 4.21 -22.52 25.29
N MET A 245 4.56 -21.88 24.18
CA MET A 245 5.83 -21.19 23.92
C MET A 245 7.07 -22.06 23.69
N GLU A 246 7.35 -22.30 22.41
CA GLU A 246 8.69 -22.62 21.89
C GLU A 246 8.80 -21.94 20.51
N SER A 247 9.09 -20.63 20.50
CA SER A 247 10.42 -20.06 20.23
C SER A 247 11.08 -20.66 18.99
N ALA A 248 11.11 -19.94 17.87
CA ALA A 248 12.12 -18.90 17.63
C ALA A 248 13.56 -19.43 17.42
N ASP A 249 13.76 -20.73 17.33
CA ASP A 249 15.02 -21.31 16.88
C ASP A 249 14.81 -22.18 15.64
N LEU A 250 15.76 -22.09 14.70
CA LEU A 250 15.83 -22.73 13.38
C LEU A 250 15.11 -21.97 12.26
N ILE A 251 15.81 -20.99 11.67
CA ILE A 251 16.46 -21.14 10.34
C ILE A 251 17.11 -19.78 10.02
N VAL A 252 18.38 -19.64 10.39
CA VAL A 252 19.33 -18.71 9.78
C VAL A 252 20.15 -19.53 8.78
N LYS A 253 20.35 -18.95 7.60
CA LYS A 253 20.94 -19.49 6.36
C LYS A 253 19.95 -20.27 5.49
N THR A 254 19.40 -19.58 4.49
CA THR A 254 19.67 -19.85 3.06
C THR A 254 19.10 -18.70 2.25
N GLU A 255 19.90 -18.20 1.32
CA GLU A 255 19.62 -17.09 0.42
C GLU A 255 18.54 -17.41 -0.63
N VAL A 256 18.09 -16.31 -1.23
CA VAL A 256 17.46 -16.12 -2.54
C VAL A 256 15.91 -16.11 -2.57
N LEU A 257 15.19 -14.99 -2.69
CA LEU A 257 15.12 -13.82 -3.61
C LEU A 257 13.93 -14.00 -4.57
N HIS A 258 12.99 -13.05 -4.48
CA HIS A 258 11.84 -12.97 -5.39
C HIS A 258 12.33 -12.60 -6.81
N PRO A 259 11.84 -13.23 -7.89
CA PRO A 259 12.31 -13.00 -9.28
C PRO A 259 12.02 -11.61 -9.88
N HIS A 260 11.69 -10.59 -9.08
CA HIS A 260 11.34 -9.27 -9.61
C HIS A 260 12.04 -8.08 -8.96
N LEU A 261 13.11 -8.32 -8.17
CA LEU A 261 13.89 -7.26 -7.53
C LEU A 261 15.42 -7.44 -7.66
N GLN A 262 15.90 -8.39 -8.45
CA GLN A 262 17.28 -8.88 -8.39
C GLN A 262 18.34 -8.08 -9.15
N HIS A 263 18.17 -6.76 -9.30
CA HIS A 263 19.24 -5.97 -9.92
C HIS A 263 19.47 -4.60 -9.29
N LEU A 264 19.15 -4.37 -8.01
CA LEU A 264 19.32 -3.03 -7.43
C LEU A 264 20.42 -2.86 -6.41
N ASP A 265 21.07 -3.92 -5.94
CA ASP A 265 22.06 -3.79 -4.88
C ASP A 265 23.34 -4.57 -5.24
N THR A 266 24.19 -3.97 -6.06
CA THR A 266 25.63 -4.23 -6.02
C THR A 266 26.34 -2.98 -6.50
N GLU A 267 27.33 -2.56 -5.72
CA GLU A 267 28.27 -1.45 -5.94
C GLU A 267 27.84 -0.06 -5.44
N SER A 268 27.98 0.10 -4.12
CA SER A 268 28.50 1.33 -3.54
C SER A 268 29.95 1.11 -3.07
N ASN A 269 30.83 2.06 -3.42
CA ASN A 269 32.21 2.30 -2.99
C ASN A 269 33.36 1.66 -3.78
N ALA A 270 33.90 2.43 -4.73
CA ALA A 270 35.33 2.71 -4.83
C ALA A 270 35.54 4.09 -5.49
N GLY A 271 36.37 4.94 -4.89
CA GLY A 271 36.76 6.23 -5.41
C GLY A 271 38.01 6.18 -6.29
N SER A 272 38.21 7.30 -7.00
CA SER A 272 39.43 7.85 -7.63
C SER A 272 40.12 7.14 -8.81
N ASP A 273 40.36 7.99 -9.81
CA ASP A 273 41.47 8.07 -10.76
C ASP A 273 41.52 7.24 -12.06
N ALA A 274 41.36 8.01 -13.15
CA ALA A 274 42.14 8.06 -14.39
C ALA A 274 42.65 6.77 -15.07
N GLY A 275 42.22 6.60 -16.33
CA GLY A 275 43.15 6.28 -17.43
C GLY A 275 42.96 4.94 -18.14
N THR A 276 42.69 5.04 -19.45
CA THR A 276 43.22 4.17 -20.52
C THR A 276 42.36 2.97 -21.00
N SER A 277 41.79 3.19 -22.20
CA SER A 277 41.71 2.32 -23.39
C SER A 277 41.07 0.91 -23.34
N THR A 278 40.11 0.73 -24.24
CA THR A 278 39.44 -0.51 -24.73
C THR A 278 40.44 -1.54 -25.31
N PRO A 279 40.08 -2.83 -25.58
CA PRO A 279 39.08 -3.19 -26.60
C PRO A 279 38.09 -4.32 -26.26
N ALA A 280 37.06 -4.36 -27.09
CA ALA A 280 35.90 -5.25 -27.11
C ALA A 280 36.21 -6.75 -27.14
N ILE A 281 35.39 -7.53 -26.42
CA ILE A 281 35.07 -8.92 -26.76
C ILE A 281 33.55 -9.01 -26.88
N ILE A 282 33.09 -9.13 -28.12
CA ILE A 282 31.73 -9.50 -28.48
C ILE A 282 31.59 -11.00 -28.14
N LYS A 283 30.85 -11.33 -27.08
CA LYS A 283 30.23 -12.66 -26.97
C LYS A 283 28.86 -12.59 -27.63
N GLN A 284 28.75 -13.19 -28.81
CA GLN A 284 27.48 -13.51 -29.42
C GLN A 284 26.74 -14.47 -28.48
N SER A 285 25.64 -14.01 -27.88
CA SER A 285 24.64 -14.91 -27.27
C SER A 285 23.95 -15.65 -28.40
N SER A 286 24.04 -16.98 -28.41
CA SER A 286 23.34 -17.82 -29.38
C SER A 286 21.82 -17.72 -29.20
N SER A 287 21.06 -18.00 -30.25
CA SER A 287 19.60 -18.11 -30.22
C SER A 287 19.09 -19.08 -29.16
N ASP A 288 19.90 -20.08 -28.85
CA ASP A 288 19.54 -21.19 -27.95
C ASP A 288 19.53 -20.74 -26.48
N ASP A 289 20.41 -19.80 -26.08
CA ASP A 289 20.41 -19.23 -24.73
C ASP A 289 19.17 -18.36 -24.48
N SER A 290 18.70 -17.62 -25.49
CA SER A 290 17.46 -16.82 -25.39
C SER A 290 16.20 -17.68 -25.29
N LEU A 291 16.17 -18.82 -26.01
CA LEU A 291 15.04 -19.74 -25.99
C LEU A 291 14.95 -20.50 -24.65
N ALA A 292 16.09 -20.91 -24.07
CA ALA A 292 16.12 -21.55 -22.76
C ALA A 292 15.63 -20.61 -21.63
N ILE A 293 15.95 -19.31 -21.71
CA ILE A 293 15.44 -18.30 -20.76
C ILE A 293 13.93 -18.09 -20.93
N GLU A 294 13.43 -18.06 -22.17
CA GLU A 294 11.98 -17.96 -22.44
C GLU A 294 11.23 -19.20 -21.95
N GLU A 295 11.80 -20.39 -22.13
CA GLU A 295 11.22 -21.67 -21.71
C GLU A 295 11.22 -21.82 -20.18
N GLU A 296 12.29 -21.40 -19.50
CA GLU A 296 12.34 -21.33 -18.02
C GLU A 296 11.35 -20.29 -17.47
N GLN A 297 11.20 -19.14 -18.14
CA GLN A 297 10.19 -18.15 -17.79
C GLN A 297 8.77 -18.66 -18.04
N LEU A 298 8.52 -19.37 -19.15
CA LEU A 298 7.23 -19.98 -19.46
C LEU A 298 6.90 -21.11 -18.48
N GLU A 299 7.87 -21.94 -18.07
CA GLU A 299 7.69 -22.93 -17.01
C GLU A 299 7.40 -22.28 -15.66
N LEU A 300 8.09 -21.18 -15.32
CA LEU A 300 7.85 -20.45 -14.08
C LEU A 300 6.45 -19.82 -14.10
N VAL A 301 6.03 -19.28 -15.25
CA VAL A 301 4.69 -18.79 -15.49
C VAL A 301 3.68 -19.94 -15.41
N ASP A 302 3.99 -21.13 -15.93
CA ASP A 302 3.11 -22.30 -15.92
C ASP A 302 2.92 -22.87 -14.49
N LYS A 303 4.02 -22.95 -13.73
CA LYS A 303 4.03 -23.25 -12.29
C LYS A 303 3.29 -22.19 -11.47
N ILE A 304 3.33 -20.91 -11.87
CA ILE A 304 2.51 -19.85 -11.27
C ILE A 304 1.04 -19.96 -11.68
N THR A 305 0.73 -20.45 -12.89
CA THR A 305 -0.65 -20.58 -13.39
C THR A 305 -1.40 -21.77 -12.82
N LYS A 306 -0.73 -22.81 -12.29
CA LYS A 306 -1.38 -23.73 -11.35
C LYS A 306 -1.54 -23.00 -10.03
N TRP A 307 -2.69 -22.34 -9.86
CA TRP A 307 -3.11 -21.70 -8.62
C TRP A 307 -3.46 -22.75 -7.55
N ASP A 308 -2.45 -23.50 -7.12
CA ASP A 308 -2.54 -24.61 -6.20
C ASP A 308 -2.31 -24.20 -4.74
N TRP A 309 -2.70 -25.07 -3.83
CA TRP A 309 -2.59 -24.83 -2.40
C TRP A 309 -1.14 -24.62 -1.95
N GLU A 310 -0.22 -25.40 -2.51
CA GLU A 310 1.20 -25.38 -2.14
C GLU A 310 1.86 -24.05 -2.50
N THR A 311 1.60 -23.52 -3.70
CA THR A 311 2.13 -22.22 -4.14
C THR A 311 1.67 -21.10 -3.23
N ILE A 312 0.39 -21.08 -2.88
CA ILE A 312 -0.19 -20.05 -2.00
C ILE A 312 0.39 -20.14 -0.61
N GLU A 313 0.48 -21.35 -0.07
CA GLU A 313 1.02 -21.57 1.27
C GLU A 313 2.51 -21.19 1.34
N ARG A 314 3.28 -21.49 0.30
CA ARG A 314 4.68 -21.06 0.16
C ARG A 314 4.80 -19.54 0.14
N LEU A 315 4.03 -18.85 -0.69
CA LEU A 315 4.03 -17.38 -0.78
C LEU A 315 3.57 -16.74 0.53
N ARG A 316 2.53 -17.29 1.18
CA ARG A 316 2.04 -16.85 2.49
C ARG A 316 3.10 -16.97 3.57
N LYS A 317 3.75 -18.14 3.67
CA LYS A 317 4.85 -18.39 4.63
C LYS A 317 6.05 -17.48 4.37
N GLN A 318 6.42 -17.27 3.10
CA GLN A 318 7.50 -16.37 2.72
C GLN A 318 7.22 -14.94 3.19
N GLY A 319 6.00 -14.43 2.97
CA GLY A 319 5.60 -13.12 3.44
C GLY A 319 5.54 -12.99 4.97
N LEU A 320 5.11 -14.06 5.66
CA LEU A 320 5.08 -14.08 7.12
C LEU A 320 6.47 -13.94 7.73
N LYS A 321 7.52 -14.50 7.13
CA LYS A 321 8.91 -14.30 7.61
C LYS A 321 9.23 -12.81 7.77
N THR A 322 8.88 -12.00 6.77
CA THR A 322 9.07 -10.54 6.84
C THR A 322 8.10 -9.88 7.83
N ALA A 323 6.84 -10.34 7.87
CA ALA A 323 5.84 -9.78 8.78
C ALA A 323 6.17 -10.00 10.26
N HIS A 324 6.84 -11.10 10.60
CA HIS A 324 7.25 -11.42 11.96
C HIS A 324 8.20 -10.37 12.55
N HIS A 325 9.03 -9.70 11.73
CA HIS A 325 9.85 -8.59 12.21
C HIS A 325 9.02 -7.41 12.72
N MET A 326 7.86 -7.13 12.10
CA MET A 326 6.92 -6.12 12.59
C MET A 326 6.26 -6.55 13.91
N LEU A 327 5.86 -7.81 14.02
CA LEU A 327 5.27 -8.33 15.24
C LEU A 327 6.27 -8.35 16.41
N GLY A 328 7.55 -8.59 16.13
CA GLY A 328 8.61 -8.49 17.14
C GLY A 328 8.73 -7.10 17.75
N LEU A 329 8.53 -6.04 16.96
CA LEU A 329 8.50 -4.68 17.48
C LEU A 329 7.27 -4.41 18.36
N ASP A 330 6.11 -4.99 18.04
CA ASP A 330 4.92 -4.86 18.88
C ASP A 330 5.12 -5.51 20.26
N ALA A 331 5.94 -6.56 20.36
CA ALA A 331 6.22 -7.24 21.61
C ALA A 331 7.05 -6.39 22.60
N LEU A 332 7.58 -5.25 22.16
CA LEU A 332 8.33 -4.31 23.01
C LEU A 332 7.42 -3.39 23.84
N GLU A 333 6.10 -3.59 23.84
CA GLU A 333 5.13 -2.81 24.63
C GLU A 333 5.54 -2.71 26.12
N GLY A 334 6.12 -3.79 26.67
CA GLY A 334 6.58 -3.85 28.05
C GLY A 334 7.97 -3.23 28.33
N GLU A 335 8.75 -2.84 27.32
CA GLU A 335 10.10 -2.25 27.54
C GLU A 335 10.05 -0.92 28.28
N PHE A 336 8.93 -0.19 28.16
CA PHE A 336 8.73 1.12 28.77
C PHE A 336 7.80 1.09 29.99
N GLU A 337 7.29 -0.07 30.41
CA GLU A 337 6.42 -0.21 31.57
C GLU A 337 7.24 -0.35 32.88
N LYS A 338 7.21 0.74 33.68
CA LYS A 338 7.65 0.86 35.08
C LYS A 338 9.11 0.48 35.40
N GLY A 339 9.97 1.50 35.46
CA GLY A 339 11.11 1.49 36.38
C GLY A 339 12.47 1.90 35.85
N ASN A 340 12.56 2.97 35.06
CA ASN A 340 13.85 3.67 34.88
C ASN A 340 14.13 4.72 35.98
N GLU A 341 13.56 4.53 37.18
CA GLU A 341 13.99 5.25 38.39
C GLU A 341 15.46 4.91 38.77
N ARG A 342 16.03 3.85 38.19
CA ARG A 342 17.44 3.48 38.38
C ARG A 342 18.43 4.31 37.55
N VAL A 343 17.98 5.04 36.53
CA VAL A 343 18.83 6.02 35.83
C VAL A 343 18.59 7.38 36.47
N GLY A 344 19.25 7.58 37.60
CA GLY A 344 18.95 8.64 38.57
C GLY A 344 18.79 10.03 37.97
N ASN A 345 17.70 10.71 38.36
CA ASN A 345 17.55 12.16 38.52
C ASN A 345 18.12 13.10 37.43
N ARG A 346 18.33 12.65 36.18
CA ARG A 346 19.00 13.47 35.15
C ARG A 346 18.44 13.32 33.73
N VAL A 347 17.14 13.06 33.60
CA VAL A 347 16.41 13.60 32.45
C VAL A 347 15.63 14.79 32.97
N SER A 348 16.27 15.97 32.96
CA SER A 348 15.58 17.24 33.19
C SER A 348 14.34 17.25 32.28
N GLY A 349 13.16 17.36 32.86
CA GLY A 349 11.92 17.45 32.09
C GLY A 349 12.09 18.51 31.01
N TYR A 350 11.81 18.15 29.75
CA TYR A 350 11.68 19.15 28.71
C TYR A 350 10.60 20.13 29.18
N PRO A 351 10.87 21.45 29.23
CA PRO A 351 9.84 22.42 29.59
C PRO A 351 8.82 22.42 28.45
N ALA A 352 7.82 21.56 28.55
CA ALA A 352 6.71 21.45 27.60
C ALA A 352 5.80 22.70 27.62
N SER A 353 6.21 23.76 28.31
CA SER A 353 5.37 24.91 28.64
C SER A 353 5.95 26.28 28.31
N ILE A 354 7.07 26.40 27.58
CA ILE A 354 7.57 27.74 27.20
C ILE A 354 6.59 28.47 26.25
N LEU A 355 5.66 27.76 25.60
CA LEU A 355 4.69 28.40 24.70
C LEU A 355 3.20 28.14 24.96
N GLY A 356 2.80 27.40 26.00
CA GLY A 356 1.36 27.23 26.32
C GLY A 356 0.46 26.73 25.17
N LEU A 357 1.05 26.24 24.07
CA LEU A 357 0.39 25.75 22.88
C LEU A 357 0.44 24.22 22.89
N SER A 358 0.02 23.64 24.02
CA SER A 358 -0.45 22.25 24.05
C SER A 358 -1.88 22.26 23.51
N TRP A 359 -2.04 22.42 22.19
CA TRP A 359 -3.33 22.21 21.55
C TRP A 359 -3.36 20.83 20.90
N ALA A 360 -4.26 20.01 21.45
CA ALA A 360 -4.88 18.79 20.91
C ALA A 360 -3.99 17.58 20.62
#